data_AF-T0RVZ1-F1
#
_entry.id   AF-T0RVZ1-F1
#
_cell.length_a   1.000
_cell.length_b   1.000
_cell.length_c   1.000
_cell.angle_alpha   90.00
_cell.angle_beta   90.00
_cell.angle_gamma   90.00
#
_symmetry.space_group_name_H-M   'P 1'
#
loop_
_entity.id
_entity.type
_entity.pdbx_description
1 polymer ?
#
loop_
_entity_poly.entity_id
_entity_poly.type
_entity_poly.pdbx_seq_one_letter_code
_entity_poly.pdbx_strand_id
1 'polypeptide(L)'
;MKAIKVVLMLVFLQSIASASVSLDCYDSFFENYQILDSKSFVVHDDILDADFEENPVSYVKEAILNVVEKAPGCQKGSNGNKAVPMDLEVSCKELVPGKSYSRSCFAESSLGYFFVNQDMLGNVNVIFNRWD
;
A
#
# COMPACT_ATOMS: atom_id res chain seq x y z
N MET A 1 13.19 -43.64 -33.75
CA MET A 1 14.00 -42.40 -33.57
C MET A 1 13.22 -41.09 -33.71
N LYS A 2 12.25 -40.95 -34.64
CA LYS A 2 11.47 -39.70 -34.78
C LYS A 2 10.58 -39.38 -33.56
N ALA A 3 9.94 -40.39 -32.97
CA ALA A 3 9.08 -40.22 -31.79
C ALA A 3 9.83 -39.71 -30.55
N ILE A 4 11.07 -40.18 -30.31
CA ILE A 4 11.90 -39.75 -29.17
C ILE A 4 12.27 -38.27 -29.29
N LYS A 5 12.52 -37.76 -30.51
CA LYS A 5 12.80 -36.33 -30.73
C LYS A 5 11.57 -35.46 -30.47
N VAL A 6 10.37 -35.94 -30.77
CA VAL A 6 9.12 -35.22 -30.51
C VAL A 6 8.82 -35.15 -29.01
N VAL A 7 9.04 -36.24 -28.28
CA VAL A 7 8.86 -36.26 -26.81
C VAL A 7 9.86 -35.33 -26.12
N LEU A 8 11.13 -35.32 -26.54
CA LEU A 8 12.14 -34.38 -26.01
C LEU A 8 11.81 -32.91 -26.31
N MET A 9 11.22 -32.61 -27.47
CA MET A 9 10.80 -31.26 -27.82
C MET A 9 9.60 -30.79 -26.96
N LEU A 10 8.67 -31.70 -26.65
CA LEU A 10 7.52 -31.42 -25.78
C LEU A 10 7.91 -31.18 -24.31
N VAL A 11 8.95 -31.84 -23.81
CA VAL A 11 9.45 -31.61 -22.43
C VAL A 11 10.15 -30.25 -22.31
N PHE A 12 10.84 -29.77 -23.35
CA PHE A 12 11.46 -28.45 -23.36
C PHE A 12 10.47 -27.28 -23.50
N LEU A 13 9.28 -27.52 -24.08
CA LEU A 13 8.23 -26.50 -24.22
C LEU A 13 7.48 -26.22 -22.91
N GLN A 14 7.57 -27.09 -21.90
CA GLN A 14 6.95 -26.85 -20.59
C GLN A 14 7.78 -25.90 -19.71
N SER A 15 9.06 -25.69 -20.03
CA SER A 15 9.97 -24.84 -19.24
C SER A 15 9.77 -23.34 -19.44
N ILE A 16 8.91 -22.92 -20.37
CA ILE A 16 8.69 -21.49 -20.70
C ILE A 16 7.42 -20.95 -20.01
N ALA A 17 6.65 -21.80 -19.33
CA ALA A 17 5.61 -21.36 -18.41
C ALA A 17 6.23 -20.94 -17.07
N SER A 18 7.15 -19.96 -17.10
CA SER A 18 7.49 -19.21 -15.90
C SER A 18 6.21 -18.49 -15.48
N ALA A 19 5.61 -18.99 -14.40
CA ALA A 19 4.49 -18.35 -13.72
C ALA A 19 4.84 -16.86 -13.56
N SER A 20 4.04 -15.97 -14.15
CA SER A 20 3.98 -14.60 -13.69
C SER A 20 3.39 -14.67 -12.28
N VAL A 21 4.25 -14.81 -11.27
CA VAL A 21 3.87 -14.59 -9.88
C VAL A 21 3.49 -13.11 -9.81
N SER A 22 2.22 -12.81 -10.04
CA SER A 22 1.63 -11.58 -9.56
C SER A 22 1.71 -11.70 -8.05
N LEU A 23 2.79 -11.17 -7.47
CA LEU A 23 2.90 -11.04 -6.03
C LEU A 23 1.70 -10.20 -5.62
N ASP A 24 0.74 -10.80 -4.92
CA ASP A 24 -0.44 -10.07 -4.48
C ASP A 24 0.05 -9.02 -3.47
N CYS A 25 -0.17 -7.75 -3.80
CA CYS A 25 0.18 -6.66 -2.89
C CYS A 25 -0.52 -6.83 -1.54
N TYR A 26 -1.72 -7.42 -1.51
CA TYR A 26 -2.41 -7.77 -0.27
C TYR A 26 -1.52 -8.66 0.59
N ASP A 27 -1.24 -9.89 0.14
CA ASP A 27 -0.47 -10.87 0.93
C ASP A 27 0.92 -10.32 1.29
N SER A 28 1.60 -9.68 0.33
CA SER A 28 2.91 -9.09 0.57
C SER A 28 2.90 -7.97 1.60
N PHE A 29 1.86 -7.12 1.63
CA PHE A 29 1.72 -6.08 2.65
C PHE A 29 1.60 -6.68 4.05
N PHE A 30 0.75 -7.70 4.23
CA PHE A 30 0.60 -8.37 5.52
C PHE A 30 1.85 -9.16 5.93
N GLU A 31 2.46 -9.90 5.00
CA GLU A 31 3.66 -10.71 5.26
C GLU A 31 4.88 -9.84 5.57
N ASN A 32 5.16 -8.83 4.74
CA ASN A 32 6.33 -7.96 4.89
C ASN A 32 6.32 -7.19 6.23
N TYR A 33 5.14 -6.79 6.69
CA TYR A 33 4.98 -6.05 7.94
C TYR A 33 4.51 -6.89 9.13
N GLN A 34 4.35 -8.21 8.92
CA GLN A 34 3.89 -9.18 9.92
C GLN A 34 2.60 -8.72 10.62
N ILE A 35 1.63 -8.26 9.82
CA ILE A 35 0.38 -7.69 10.33
C ILE A 35 -0.61 -8.82 10.59
N LEU A 36 -0.99 -9.02 11.84
CA LEU A 36 -2.07 -9.95 12.21
C LEU A 36 -3.43 -9.25 12.19
N ASP A 37 -3.55 -8.13 12.91
CA ASP A 37 -4.80 -7.37 13.03
C ASP A 37 -4.57 -5.86 12.83
N SER A 38 -3.56 -5.29 13.49
CA SER A 38 -3.25 -3.85 13.43
C SER A 38 -1.76 -3.58 13.37
N LYS A 39 -1.35 -2.46 12.77
CA LYS A 39 0.05 -2.00 12.74
C LYS A 39 0.15 -0.49 12.67
N SER A 40 1.11 0.07 13.40
CA SER A 40 1.47 1.48 13.32
C SER A 40 2.72 1.70 12.48
N PHE A 41 2.69 2.74 11.66
CA PHE A 41 3.77 3.21 10.83
C PHE A 41 4.00 4.70 11.11
N VAL A 42 5.23 5.14 10.87
CA VAL A 42 5.61 6.55 10.93
C VAL A 42 6.18 6.94 9.57
N VAL A 43 5.65 8.03 9.01
CA VAL A 43 6.13 8.68 7.80
C VAL A 43 6.56 10.09 8.20
N HIS A 44 7.68 10.58 7.67
CA HIS A 44 8.08 11.97 7.93
C HIS A 44 7.43 12.91 6.91
N ASP A 45 7.09 14.11 7.34
CA ASP A 45 6.41 15.12 6.52
C ASP A 45 7.27 15.59 5.33
N ASP A 46 8.59 15.59 5.48
CA ASP A 46 9.56 16.06 4.48
C ASP A 46 9.62 15.20 3.21
N ILE A 47 9.04 13.99 3.24
CA ILE A 47 8.95 13.11 2.07
C ILE A 47 7.58 13.14 1.40
N LEU A 48 6.66 13.98 1.89
CA LEU A 48 5.32 14.17 1.35
C LEU A 48 5.25 15.53 0.64
N ASP A 49 4.65 15.56 -0.55
CA ASP A 49 4.51 16.78 -1.36
C ASP A 49 3.28 17.60 -0.95
N ALA A 50 2.21 16.95 -0.50
CA ALA A 50 1.01 17.62 -0.01
C ALA A 50 1.23 18.26 1.37
N ASP A 51 0.41 19.26 1.70
CA ASP A 51 0.37 19.88 3.03
C ASP A 51 -0.87 19.42 3.81
N PHE A 52 -0.69 19.05 5.08
CA PHE A 52 -1.77 18.50 5.91
C PHE A 52 -2.84 19.53 6.30
N GLU A 53 -2.46 20.80 6.45
CA GLU A 53 -3.38 21.87 6.82
C GLU A 53 -4.20 22.34 5.61
N GLU A 54 -3.55 22.50 4.46
CA GLU A 54 -4.14 22.98 3.20
C GLU A 54 -4.92 21.89 2.46
N ASN A 55 -4.35 20.67 2.33
CA ASN A 55 -4.95 19.57 1.59
C ASN A 55 -4.84 18.23 2.34
N PRO A 56 -5.55 18.07 3.48
CA PRO A 56 -5.45 16.89 4.33
C PRO A 56 -5.83 15.59 3.61
N VAL A 57 -6.73 15.65 2.63
CA VAL A 57 -7.16 14.45 1.88
C VAL A 57 -6.03 13.92 1.01
N SER A 58 -5.39 14.79 0.21
CA SER A 58 -4.25 14.39 -0.62
C SER A 58 -3.08 13.92 0.24
N TYR A 59 -2.80 14.65 1.33
CA TYR A 59 -1.76 14.31 2.30
C TYR A 59 -1.90 12.89 2.86
N VAL A 60 -3.09 12.55 3.32
CA VAL A 60 -3.37 11.22 3.89
C VAL A 60 -3.22 10.12 2.85
N LYS A 61 -3.69 10.35 1.61
CA LYS A 61 -3.52 9.40 0.52
C LYS A 61 -2.04 9.16 0.24
N GLU A 62 -1.25 10.22 0.20
CA GLU A 62 0.18 10.15 -0.04
C GLU A 62 0.92 9.40 1.08
N ALA A 63 0.63 9.71 2.34
CA ALA A 63 1.20 9.04 3.49
C ALA A 63 0.89 7.52 3.51
N ILE A 64 -0.36 7.14 3.23
CA ILE A 64 -0.76 5.73 3.17
C ILE A 64 -0.07 5.03 1.98
N LEU A 65 -0.01 5.66 0.82
CA LEU A 65 0.69 5.11 -0.34
C LEU A 65 2.18 4.92 -0.05
N ASN A 66 2.84 5.86 0.64
CA ASN A 66 4.25 5.73 1.05
C ASN A 66 4.50 4.50 1.93
N VAL A 67 3.56 4.17 2.82
CA VAL A 67 3.63 2.97 3.67
C VAL A 67 3.44 1.70 2.85
N VAL A 68 2.44 1.69 1.97
CA VAL A 68 2.04 0.50 1.22
C VAL A 68 3.06 0.17 0.11
N GLU A 69 3.54 1.18 -0.62
CA GLU A 69 4.48 0.99 -1.74
C GLU A 69 5.85 0.44 -1.29
N LYS A 70 6.17 0.51 0.01
CA LYS A 70 7.36 -0.13 0.59
C LYS A 70 7.24 -1.66 0.67
N ALA A 71 6.03 -2.23 0.59
CA ALA A 71 5.86 -3.68 0.50
C ALA A 71 6.16 -4.18 -0.93
N PRO A 72 6.90 -5.29 -1.11
CA PRO A 72 7.18 -5.83 -2.43
C PRO A 72 5.91 -6.07 -3.26
N GLY A 73 5.89 -5.75 -4.55
CA GLY A 73 4.72 -5.96 -5.40
C GLY A 73 3.62 -4.90 -5.26
N CYS A 74 3.74 -3.96 -4.31
CA CYS A 74 2.85 -2.82 -4.15
C CYS A 74 3.35 -1.55 -4.84
N GLN A 75 4.51 -1.55 -5.50
CA GLN A 75 5.06 -0.35 -6.14
C GLN A 75 4.27 0.07 -7.39
N LYS A 76 4.07 1.38 -7.57
CA LYS A 76 3.59 1.95 -8.84
C LYS A 76 4.56 1.62 -9.99
N GLY A 77 4.11 0.81 -10.95
CA GLY A 77 4.69 0.78 -12.29
C GLY A 77 5.86 -0.18 -12.55
N SER A 78 6.14 -1.16 -11.69
CA SER A 78 7.11 -2.21 -12.02
C SER A 78 6.43 -3.40 -12.70
N ASN A 79 6.57 -3.49 -14.02
CA ASN A 79 6.24 -4.66 -14.87
C ASN A 79 4.78 -5.15 -14.87
N GLY A 80 3.84 -4.33 -15.33
CA GLY A 80 2.49 -4.79 -15.70
C GLY A 80 1.57 -5.18 -14.53
N ASN A 81 2.11 -5.21 -13.31
CA ASN A 81 1.32 -5.30 -12.09
C ASN A 81 0.70 -3.93 -11.85
N LYS A 82 -0.64 -3.93 -11.79
CA LYS A 82 -1.44 -2.74 -11.49
C LYS A 82 -0.85 -2.08 -10.24
N ALA A 83 -0.53 -0.78 -10.33
CA ALA A 83 -0.38 0.07 -9.15
C ALA A 83 -1.49 -0.29 -8.16
N VAL A 84 -1.19 -0.39 -6.86
CA VAL A 84 -2.18 -0.81 -5.86
C VAL A 84 -3.47 -0.04 -6.15
N PRO A 85 -4.54 -0.71 -6.59
CA PRO A 85 -5.82 -0.05 -6.82
C PRO A 85 -6.43 0.15 -5.45
N MET A 86 -5.82 1.06 -4.68
CA MET A 86 -6.29 1.47 -3.38
C MET A 86 -7.18 2.68 -3.61
N ASP A 87 -8.44 2.41 -3.91
CA ASP A 87 -9.47 3.44 -3.82
C ASP A 87 -9.57 3.84 -2.35
N LEU A 88 -8.85 4.90 -1.99
CA LEU A 88 -8.83 5.47 -0.66
C LEU A 88 -9.98 6.48 -0.55
N GLU A 89 -10.99 6.13 0.23
CA GLU A 89 -12.01 7.07 0.69
C GLU A 89 -11.54 7.69 2.00
N VAL A 90 -11.31 9.01 1.99
CA VAL A 90 -10.71 9.72 3.13
C VAL A 90 -11.70 10.72 3.71
N SER A 91 -11.88 10.66 5.02
CA SER A 91 -12.65 11.60 5.82
C SER A 91 -11.75 12.22 6.89
N CYS A 92 -11.68 13.54 6.92
CA CYS A 92 -10.85 14.29 7.86
C CYS A 92 -11.70 15.20 8.73
N LYS A 93 -11.42 15.23 10.03
CA LYS A 93 -12.14 16.07 10.98
C LYS A 93 -11.20 16.70 12.00
N GLU A 94 -11.42 17.98 12.28
CA GLU A 94 -10.78 18.65 13.40
C GLU A 94 -11.34 18.10 14.72
N LEU A 95 -10.45 17.59 15.57
CA LEU A 95 -10.84 17.14 16.91
C LEU A 95 -11.14 18.34 17.82
N VAL A 96 -10.47 19.48 17.59
CA VAL A 96 -10.71 20.75 18.27
C VAL A 96 -11.08 21.79 17.21
N PRO A 97 -12.34 22.30 17.21
CA PRO A 97 -12.79 23.25 16.19
C PRO A 97 -11.90 24.49 16.10
N GLY A 98 -11.47 24.84 14.88
CA GLY A 98 -10.62 25.99 14.61
C GLY A 98 -9.14 25.75 14.89
N LYS A 99 -8.74 24.51 15.18
CA LYS A 99 -7.34 24.08 15.29
C LYS A 99 -7.04 23.10 14.16
N SER A 100 -6.53 23.59 13.03
CA SER A 100 -6.18 22.79 11.84
C SER A 100 -5.26 21.61 12.19
N TYR A 101 -4.23 21.83 13.00
CA TYR A 101 -3.30 20.81 13.48
C TYR A 101 -3.92 19.73 14.40
N SER A 102 -5.16 19.90 14.85
CA SER A 102 -5.87 18.89 15.64
C SER A 102 -6.60 17.87 14.76
N ARG A 103 -6.46 17.98 13.44
CA ARG A 103 -7.17 17.14 12.49
C ARG A 103 -6.71 15.70 12.60
N SER A 104 -7.68 14.80 12.62
CA SER A 104 -7.47 13.36 12.47
C SER A 104 -8.24 12.92 11.24
N CYS A 105 -7.60 12.07 10.45
CA CYS A 105 -8.19 11.51 9.26
C CYS A 105 -8.38 10.01 9.39
N PHE A 106 -9.45 9.53 8.78
CA PHE A 106 -9.79 8.14 8.64
C PHE A 106 -9.87 7.84 7.15
N ALA A 107 -9.25 6.74 6.72
CA ALA A 107 -9.24 6.32 5.33
C ALA A 107 -9.61 4.85 5.21
N GLU A 108 -10.55 4.54 4.32
CA GLU A 108 -10.96 3.17 4.01
C GLU A 108 -10.30 2.71 2.71
N SER A 109 -9.99 1.41 2.64
CA SER A 109 -9.51 0.76 1.42
C SER A 109 -9.94 -0.70 1.35
N SER A 110 -9.59 -1.37 0.25
CA SER A 110 -9.76 -2.81 0.11
C SER A 110 -8.87 -3.64 1.05
N LEU A 111 -7.79 -3.09 1.60
CA LEU A 111 -6.91 -3.78 2.55
C LEU A 111 -7.43 -3.75 3.99
N GLY A 112 -8.16 -2.70 4.35
CA GLY A 112 -8.49 -2.36 5.72
C GLY A 112 -8.82 -0.88 5.85
N TYR A 113 -8.62 -0.33 7.05
CA TYR A 113 -8.78 1.09 7.31
C TYR A 113 -7.58 1.66 8.05
N PHE A 114 -7.38 2.97 7.88
CA PHE A 114 -6.25 3.71 8.40
C PHE A 114 -6.72 4.89 9.23
N PHE A 115 -6.10 5.09 10.39
CA PHE A 115 -6.13 6.36 11.09
C PHE A 115 -4.83 7.10 10.82
N VAL A 116 -4.94 8.38 10.46
CA VAL A 116 -3.79 9.21 10.13
C VAL A 116 -3.87 10.52 10.89
N ASN A 117 -2.77 10.87 11.58
CA ASN A 117 -2.59 12.15 12.23
C ASN A 117 -1.14 12.63 12.07
N GLN A 118 -0.95 13.93 12.18
CA GLN A 118 0.37 14.56 12.16
C GLN A 118 0.70 15.10 13.56
N ASP A 119 1.93 14.91 14.02
CA ASP A 119 2.44 15.51 15.24
C ASP A 119 3.16 16.84 14.97
N MET A 120 3.51 17.58 16.03
CA MET A 120 4.20 18.86 15.92
C MET A 120 5.67 18.75 15.50
N LEU A 121 6.22 17.55 15.40
CA LEU A 121 7.60 17.28 15.00
C LEU A 121 7.69 16.87 13.52
N GLY A 122 6.59 16.95 12.77
CA GLY A 122 6.54 16.55 11.37
C GLY A 122 6.51 15.04 11.18
N ASN A 123 6.08 14.27 12.18
CA ASN A 123 5.80 12.85 11.99
C ASN A 123 4.32 12.63 11.70
N VAL A 124 4.05 11.82 10.71
CA VAL A 124 2.73 11.32 10.35
C VAL A 124 2.60 9.91 10.91
N ASN A 125 1.71 9.73 11.88
CA ASN A 125 1.39 8.41 12.39
C ASN A 125 0.26 7.82 11.55
N VAL A 126 0.53 6.67 10.93
CA VAL A 126 -0.43 5.91 10.15
C VAL A 126 -0.70 4.61 10.88
N ILE A 127 -1.92 4.43 11.37
CA ILE A 127 -2.35 3.22 12.08
C ILE A 127 -3.27 2.45 11.15
N PHE A 128 -2.80 1.30 10.65
CA PHE A 128 -3.58 0.37 9.86
C PHE A 128 -4.30 -0.65 10.75
N ASN A 129 -5.52 -1.00 10.37
CA ASN A 129 -6.28 -2.12 10.91
C ASN A 129 -6.90 -2.91 9.75
N ARG A 130 -6.83 -4.23 9.81
CA ARG A 130 -7.52 -5.11 8.86
C ARG A 130 -9.03 -4.98 9.05
N TRP A 131 -9.78 -5.19 7.97
CA TRP A 131 -11.19 -5.56 8.10
C TRP A 131 -11.33 -6.90 8.85
N ASP A 132 -12.46 -7.07 9.53
CA ASP A 132 -12.83 -8.36 10.12
C ASP A 132 -13.25 -9.34 9.01
#